data_AF-A0A7D5S6G8-F1
#
_entry.id   AF-A0A7D5S6G8-F1
#
_cell.length_a   1.000
_cell.length_b   1.000
_cell.length_c   1.000
_cell.angle_alpha   90.00
_cell.angle_beta   90.00
_cell.angle_gamma   90.00
#
_symmetry.space_group_name_H-M   'P 1'
#
loop_
_entity.id
_entity.type
_entity.pdbx_description
1 polymer ?
#
loop_
_entity_poly.entity_id
_entity_poly.type
_entity_poly.pdbx_seq_one_letter_code
_entity_poly.pdbx_strand_id
1 'polypeptide(L)'
;MNSNFTFTSAGLACYQTATFNNTTCQWDVTGTQPAMPTLACYETASFNTTTCVWDVTGSMPAMPTLACYETASFNTTTCAWDVTGSMPAMPTLACYETASFNTTTCVWDVTGSMPAMPTLACYETASFNTTTCVWDVTGSMPAMPTLACYETASFNTTTCMWDVTGSPNPPIVTTASGCGNYFWSVNNMTYASSGTYSASMGCQDYILNLTIDPLPTVTASDVSACAGNAVALIGNPSGGSFSVANPYTGPTTTYTYSYTDANGCTNTSAPANIFVTTAPP
;
A
#
# COMPACT_ATOMS: atom_id res chain seq x y z
N MET A 1 -2.86 -129.79 39.08
CA MET A 1 -3.52 -128.49 38.87
C MET A 1 -2.50 -127.59 38.21
N ASN A 2 -2.49 -127.53 36.88
CA ASN A 2 -1.65 -126.58 36.14
C ASN A 2 -2.60 -125.55 35.54
N SER A 3 -2.81 -124.48 36.30
CA SER A 3 -3.55 -123.31 35.84
C SER A 3 -2.66 -122.60 34.82
N ASN A 4 -2.91 -122.81 33.53
CA ASN A 4 -2.34 -122.00 32.46
C ASN A 4 -2.91 -120.58 32.57
N PHE A 5 -2.20 -119.71 33.28
CA PHE A 5 -2.40 -118.27 33.17
C PHE A 5 -1.78 -117.82 31.84
N THR A 6 -2.61 -117.77 30.80
CA THR A 6 -2.30 -116.98 29.61
C THR A 6 -2.32 -115.51 30.02
N PHE A 7 -1.14 -114.89 30.11
CA PHE A 7 -1.03 -113.44 30.12
C PHE A 7 -1.57 -112.93 28.79
N THR A 8 -2.76 -112.34 28.81
CA THR A 8 -3.26 -111.59 27.67
C THR A 8 -2.43 -110.31 27.59
N SER A 9 -2.05 -109.90 26.38
CA SER A 9 -1.30 -108.66 26.10
C SER A 9 -2.03 -107.37 26.53
N ALA A 10 -3.19 -107.49 27.20
CA ALA A 10 -4.06 -106.40 27.61
C ALA A 10 -3.57 -105.62 28.85
N GLY A 11 -2.50 -106.07 29.52
CA GLY A 11 -1.94 -105.40 30.70
C GLY A 11 -0.54 -104.81 30.52
N LEU A 12 0.11 -105.00 29.36
CA LEU A 12 1.48 -104.54 29.12
C LEU A 12 1.45 -103.15 28.47
N ALA A 13 2.17 -102.18 29.04
CA ALA A 13 2.32 -100.89 28.38
C ALA A 13 3.10 -101.08 27.07
N CYS A 14 2.81 -100.28 26.06
CA CYS A 14 3.33 -100.55 24.71
C CYS A 14 4.88 -100.42 24.61
N TYR A 15 5.52 -99.73 25.57
CA TYR A 15 6.98 -99.60 25.70
C TYR A 15 7.63 -100.70 26.57
N GLN A 16 6.84 -101.67 27.05
CA GLN A 16 7.31 -102.78 27.89
C GLN A 16 7.36 -104.08 27.10
N THR A 17 8.34 -104.92 27.42
CA THR A 17 8.46 -106.30 26.92
C THR A 17 8.48 -107.25 28.10
N ALA A 18 7.64 -108.30 28.05
CA ALA A 18 7.61 -109.34 29.06
C ALA A 18 8.37 -110.57 28.54
N THR A 19 9.41 -110.97 29.25
CA THR A 19 10.17 -112.19 28.96
C THR A 19 9.96 -113.20 30.08
N PHE A 20 9.55 -114.42 29.72
CA PHE A 20 9.34 -115.47 30.71
C PHE A 20 10.68 -116.08 31.14
N ASN A 21 10.94 -116.04 32.44
CA ASN A 21 12.16 -116.58 33.01
C ASN A 21 11.93 -118.04 33.45
N ASN A 22 12.49 -118.99 32.69
CA ASN A 22 12.35 -120.43 32.96
C ASN A 22 13.01 -120.89 34.28
N THR A 23 13.77 -120.02 34.95
CA THR A 23 14.49 -120.35 36.19
C THR A 23 13.69 -119.97 37.43
N THR A 24 12.99 -118.83 37.39
CA THR A 24 12.17 -118.32 38.49
C THR A 24 10.68 -118.59 38.30
N CYS A 25 10.27 -119.09 37.12
CA CYS A 25 8.89 -119.31 36.71
C CYS A 25 8.02 -118.04 36.80
N GLN A 26 8.62 -116.86 36.57
CA GLN A 26 7.93 -115.58 36.57
C GLN A 26 8.16 -114.81 35.25
N TRP A 27 7.26 -113.88 34.96
CA TRP A 27 7.41 -112.95 33.83
C TRP A 27 8.22 -111.73 34.29
N ASP A 28 9.39 -111.54 33.69
CA ASP A 28 10.20 -110.34 33.88
C ASP A 28 9.73 -109.28 32.88
N VAL A 29 9.15 -108.19 33.37
CA VAL A 29 8.73 -107.04 32.54
C VAL A 29 9.85 -106.01 32.55
N THR A 30 10.36 -105.68 31.36
CA THR A 30 11.42 -104.67 31.16
C THR A 30 10.94 -103.59 30.18
N GLY A 31 11.49 -102.38 30.30
CA GLY A 31 11.12 -101.24 29.46
C GLY A 31 10.66 -100.04 30.28
N THR A 32 11.11 -98.85 29.88
CA THR A 32 10.80 -97.57 30.54
C THR A 32 10.11 -96.66 29.53
N GLN A 33 9.06 -95.96 29.95
CA GLN A 33 8.40 -94.99 29.10
C GLN A 33 9.41 -93.94 28.61
N PRO A 34 9.45 -93.61 27.30
CA PRO A 34 10.27 -92.52 26.82
C PRO A 34 9.97 -91.23 27.57
N ALA A 35 11.01 -90.51 27.97
CA ALA A 35 10.86 -89.23 28.65
C ALA A 35 10.02 -88.27 27.79
N MET A 36 9.13 -87.52 28.46
CA MET A 36 8.33 -86.50 27.78
C MET A 36 9.26 -85.47 27.11
N PRO A 37 9.00 -85.08 25.85
CA PRO A 37 9.80 -84.06 25.18
C PRO A 37 9.67 -82.71 25.89
N THR A 38 10.71 -81.88 25.82
CA THR A 38 10.61 -80.47 26.20
C THR A 38 9.76 -79.75 25.16
N LEU A 39 8.64 -79.17 25.60
CA LEU A 39 7.70 -78.47 24.72
C LEU A 39 7.95 -76.97 24.70
N ALA A 40 7.80 -76.37 23.53
CA ALA A 40 7.57 -74.93 23.45
C ALA A 40 6.18 -74.60 24.03
N CYS A 41 5.98 -73.36 24.44
CA CYS A 41 4.76 -73.00 25.17
C CYS A 41 3.49 -73.09 24.29
N TYR A 42 3.62 -73.09 22.96
CA TYR A 42 2.55 -73.28 21.97
C TYR A 42 2.38 -74.75 21.52
N GLU A 43 3.11 -75.69 22.13
CA GLU A 43 3.05 -77.12 21.80
C GLU A 43 2.33 -77.92 22.89
N THR A 44 1.68 -79.00 22.48
CA THR A 44 1.14 -80.01 23.38
C THR A 44 1.61 -81.39 22.94
N ALA A 45 1.90 -82.27 23.89
CA ALA A 45 2.29 -83.65 23.60
C ALA A 45 1.27 -84.64 24.15
N SER A 46 0.90 -85.60 23.31
CA SER A 46 0.05 -86.73 23.70
C SER A 46 0.85 -88.03 23.52
N PHE A 47 0.83 -88.91 24.53
CA PHE A 47 1.51 -90.19 24.42
C PHE A 47 0.65 -91.18 23.65
N ASN A 48 1.13 -91.62 22.50
CA ASN A 48 0.44 -92.59 21.68
C ASN A 48 0.69 -94.00 22.22
N THR A 49 -0.32 -94.60 22.85
CA THR A 49 -0.22 -95.94 23.45
C THR A 49 -0.14 -97.07 22.42
N THR A 50 -0.25 -96.77 21.12
CA THR A 50 -0.12 -97.76 20.05
C THR A 50 1.28 -97.75 19.44
N THR A 51 1.85 -96.57 19.20
CA THR A 51 3.19 -96.42 18.60
C THR A 51 4.30 -96.22 19.62
N CYS A 52 3.95 -95.93 20.88
CA CYS A 52 4.86 -95.69 22.00
C CYS A 52 5.76 -94.47 21.86
N VAL A 53 5.29 -93.50 21.08
CA VAL A 53 5.96 -92.23 20.83
C VAL A 53 5.07 -91.09 21.31
N TRP A 54 5.68 -89.97 21.67
CA TRP A 54 4.98 -88.72 21.94
C TRP A 54 4.62 -88.04 20.63
N ASP A 55 3.33 -87.89 20.36
CA ASP A 55 2.83 -87.07 19.25
C ASP A 55 2.76 -85.61 19.73
N VAL A 56 3.61 -84.75 19.17
CA VAL A 56 3.64 -83.31 19.45
C VAL A 56 2.80 -82.57 18.42
N THR A 57 1.88 -81.74 18.89
CA THR A 57 1.03 -80.89 18.04
C THR A 57 1.07 -79.44 18.51
N GLY A 58 0.78 -78.50 17.61
CA GLY A 58 0.89 -77.07 17.86
C GLY A 58 1.97 -76.43 16.98
N SER A 59 1.81 -75.15 16.70
CA SER A 59 2.75 -74.38 15.90
C SER A 59 2.83 -72.96 16.44
N MET A 60 3.97 -72.30 16.21
CA MET A 60 4.16 -70.92 16.62
C MET A 60 3.11 -70.03 15.93
N PRO A 61 2.39 -69.17 16.68
CA PRO A 61 1.45 -68.23 16.08
C PRO A 61 2.14 -67.33 15.07
N ALA A 62 1.46 -67.06 13.95
CA ALA A 62 1.97 -66.16 12.92
C ALA A 62 2.28 -64.77 13.53
N MET A 63 3.40 -64.19 13.13
CA MET A 63 3.79 -62.85 13.54
C MET A 63 2.74 -61.83 13.05
N PRO A 64 2.32 -60.86 13.89
CA PRO A 64 1.37 -59.83 13.47
C PRO A 64 1.98 -58.92 12.41
N THR A 65 1.14 -58.36 11.54
CA THR A 65 1.53 -57.26 10.66
C THR A 65 1.72 -56.01 11.51
N LEU A 66 2.90 -55.40 11.45
CA LEU A 66 3.26 -54.23 12.25
C LEU A 66 3.16 -52.95 11.44
N ALA A 67 2.66 -51.89 12.07
CA ALA A 67 2.92 -50.54 11.60
C ALA A 67 4.42 -50.22 11.78
N CYS A 68 4.91 -49.23 11.04
CA CYS A 68 6.35 -48.95 11.04
C CYS A 68 6.86 -48.41 12.40
N TYR A 69 5.97 -47.87 13.24
CA TYR A 69 6.26 -47.42 14.62
C TYR A 69 6.03 -48.50 15.69
N GLU A 70 5.74 -49.74 15.29
CA GLU A 70 5.46 -50.86 16.20
C GLU A 70 6.60 -51.89 16.17
N THR A 71 6.75 -52.59 17.29
CA THR A 71 7.65 -53.73 17.44
C THR A 71 6.90 -54.87 18.12
N ALA A 72 7.22 -56.12 17.77
CA ALA A 72 6.64 -57.30 18.38
C ALA A 72 7.72 -58.18 19.02
N SER A 73 7.45 -58.64 20.24
CA SER A 73 8.27 -59.63 20.94
C SER A 73 7.42 -60.83 21.33
N PHE A 74 7.90 -62.05 21.07
CA PHE A 74 7.18 -63.26 21.45
C PHE A 74 7.37 -63.57 22.93
N ASN A 75 6.26 -63.70 23.66
CA ASN A 75 6.26 -64.00 25.08
C ASN A 75 6.12 -65.50 25.29
N THR A 76 7.21 -66.14 25.75
CA THR A 76 7.24 -67.59 25.98
C THR A 76 6.42 -68.07 27.18
N THR A 77 5.83 -67.15 27.95
CA THR A 77 4.97 -67.47 29.10
C THR A 77 3.50 -67.48 28.70
N THR A 78 3.07 -66.49 27.91
CA THR A 78 1.67 -66.34 27.45
C THR A 78 1.43 -66.96 26.07
N CYS A 79 2.49 -67.31 25.35
CA CYS A 79 2.46 -67.87 24.00
C CYS A 79 1.80 -66.96 22.97
N ALA A 80 1.94 -65.65 23.18
CA ALA A 80 1.42 -64.61 22.33
C ALA A 80 2.51 -63.60 21.95
N TRP A 81 2.25 -62.85 20.89
CA TRP A 81 3.06 -61.71 20.51
C TRP A 81 2.63 -60.48 21.31
N ASP A 82 3.55 -59.91 22.08
CA ASP A 82 3.37 -58.62 22.72
C ASP A 82 3.81 -57.53 21.73
N VAL A 83 2.88 -56.67 21.32
CA VAL A 83 3.14 -55.54 20.41
C VAL A 83 3.29 -54.26 21.23
N THR A 84 4.37 -53.53 21.01
CA THR A 84 4.65 -52.24 21.67
C THR A 84 5.00 -51.17 20.64
N GLY A 85 4.77 -49.91 20.98
CA GLY A 85 4.95 -48.76 20.08
C GLY A 85 3.64 -48.02 19.84
N SER A 86 3.74 -46.74 19.49
CA SER A 86 2.59 -45.89 19.21
C SER A 86 2.93 -44.87 18.14
N MET A 87 1.92 -44.41 17.40
CA MET A 87 2.11 -43.42 16.35
C MET A 87 2.68 -42.12 16.96
N PRO A 88 3.76 -41.56 16.38
CA PRO A 88 4.29 -40.28 16.84
C PRO A 88 3.23 -39.18 16.75
N ALA A 89 3.18 -38.31 17.76
CA ALA A 89 2.27 -37.18 17.77
C ALA A 89 2.50 -36.28 16.54
N MET A 90 1.40 -35.81 15.94
CA MET A 90 1.46 -34.87 14.82
C MET A 90 2.16 -33.56 15.27
N PRO A 91 3.06 -33.00 14.45
CA PRO A 91 3.71 -31.73 14.78
C PRO A 91 2.69 -30.58 14.80
N THR A 92 2.96 -29.55 15.60
CA THR A 92 2.22 -28.28 15.50
C THR A 92 2.67 -27.56 14.23
N LEU A 93 1.72 -27.16 13.39
CA LEU A 93 2.00 -26.54 12.09
C LEU A 93 1.75 -25.03 12.14
N ALA A 94 2.61 -24.27 11.47
CA ALA A 94 2.25 -22.93 11.04
C ALA A 94 1.16 -23.00 9.97
N CYS A 95 0.43 -21.90 9.79
CA CYS A 95 -0.74 -21.92 8.91
C CYS A 95 -0.36 -22.10 7.41
N TYR A 96 0.90 -21.82 7.04
CA TYR A 96 1.46 -22.04 5.70
C TYR A 96 2.15 -23.41 5.54
N GLU A 97 2.04 -24.30 6.53
CA GLU A 97 2.65 -25.62 6.53
C GLU A 97 1.60 -26.74 6.41
N THR A 98 2.05 -27.88 5.90
CA THR A 98 1.28 -29.13 5.83
C THR A 98 2.16 -30.28 6.27
N ALA A 99 1.59 -31.28 6.93
CA ALA A 99 2.30 -32.49 7.34
C ALA A 99 1.69 -33.75 6.72
N SER A 100 2.56 -34.65 6.26
CA SER A 100 2.18 -35.98 5.77
C SER A 100 2.97 -37.04 6.52
N PHE A 101 2.31 -38.13 6.94
CA PHE A 101 2.99 -39.20 7.65
C PHE A 101 3.65 -40.18 6.68
N ASN A 102 4.95 -40.40 6.84
CA ASN A 102 5.71 -41.32 6.02
C ASN A 102 5.70 -42.72 6.65
N THR A 103 4.99 -43.66 6.03
CA THR A 103 4.85 -45.04 6.53
C THR A 103 6.12 -45.87 6.39
N THR A 104 7.15 -45.37 5.71
CA THR A 104 8.45 -46.05 5.57
C THR A 104 9.44 -45.60 6.64
N THR A 105 9.51 -44.30 6.91
CA THR A 105 10.46 -43.72 7.89
C THR A 105 9.85 -43.51 9.27
N CYS A 106 8.52 -43.58 9.39
CA CYS A 106 7.76 -43.35 10.63
C CYS A 106 7.87 -41.94 11.19
N VAL A 107 8.07 -40.98 10.30
CA VAL A 107 8.22 -39.56 10.64
C VAL A 107 7.19 -38.75 9.88
N TRP A 108 6.79 -37.61 10.46
CA TRP A 108 5.99 -36.61 9.78
C TRP A 108 6.88 -35.75 8.88
N ASP A 109 6.63 -35.80 7.57
CA ASP A 109 7.26 -34.91 6.59
C ASP A 109 6.46 -33.60 6.56
N VAL A 110 7.10 -32.48 6.97
CA VAL A 110 6.49 -31.14 6.95
C VAL A 110 6.95 -30.40 5.70
N THR A 111 6.00 -29.82 4.98
CA THR A 111 6.27 -29.00 3.79
C THR A 111 5.51 -27.68 3.87
N GLY A 112 6.00 -26.66 3.14
CA GLY A 112 5.47 -25.30 3.20
C GLY A 112 6.53 -24.32 3.70
N SER A 113 6.37 -23.06 3.34
CA SER A 113 7.28 -21.98 3.73
C SER A 113 6.52 -20.68 3.84
N MET A 114 6.95 -19.80 4.75
CA MET A 114 6.33 -18.49 4.91
C MET A 114 6.36 -17.72 3.58
N PRO A 115 5.21 -17.15 3.13
CA PRO A 115 5.19 -16.32 1.94
C PRO A 115 6.13 -15.13 2.07
N ALA A 116 6.84 -14.80 0.99
CA ALA A 116 7.71 -13.65 0.96
C ALA A 116 6.94 -12.36 1.31
N MET A 117 7.56 -11.51 2.12
CA MET A 117 7.00 -10.21 2.47
C MET A 117 6.80 -9.36 1.20
N PRO A 118 5.65 -8.68 1.03
CA PRO A 118 5.43 -7.81 -0.11
C PRO A 118 6.40 -6.62 -0.10
N THR A 119 6.71 -6.08 -1.27
CA THR A 119 7.39 -4.79 -1.37
C THR A 119 6.40 -3.69 -1.01
N LEU A 120 6.77 -2.81 -0.09
CA LEU A 120 5.90 -1.76 0.43
C LEU A 120 6.30 -0.39 -0.12
N ALA A 121 5.29 0.43 -0.43
CA ALA A 121 5.50 1.87 -0.50
C ALA A 121 5.83 2.40 0.90
N CYS A 122 6.46 3.55 0.96
CA CYS A 122 6.96 4.06 2.23
C CYS A 122 5.82 4.47 3.21
N TYR A 123 4.62 4.74 2.69
CA TYR A 123 3.40 5.01 3.47
C TYR A 123 2.57 3.75 3.79
N GLU A 124 3.09 2.55 3.48
CA GLU A 124 2.43 1.27 3.73
C GLU A 124 3.12 0.48 4.84
N THR A 125 2.36 -0.38 5.50
CA THR A 125 2.83 -1.35 6.48
C THR A 125 2.21 -2.71 6.18
N ALA A 126 2.95 -3.79 6.44
CA ALA A 126 2.44 -5.16 6.30
C ALA A 126 2.50 -5.91 7.62
N SER A 127 1.44 -6.65 7.93
CA SER A 127 1.36 -7.57 9.06
C SER A 127 0.97 -8.96 8.57
N PHE A 128 1.65 -10.00 9.05
CA PHE A 128 1.31 -11.37 8.67
C PHE A 128 0.12 -11.88 9.47
N ASN A 129 -0.90 -12.37 8.77
CA ASN A 129 -2.10 -12.93 9.39
C ASN A 129 -1.96 -14.44 9.55
N THR A 130 -1.82 -14.90 10.79
CA THR A 130 -1.63 -16.32 11.10
C THR A 130 -2.87 -17.18 10.89
N THR A 131 -4.02 -16.58 10.60
CA THR A 131 -5.28 -17.31 10.33
C THR A 131 -5.48 -17.51 8.84
N THR A 132 -5.20 -16.49 8.02
CA THR A 132 -5.40 -16.52 6.57
C THR A 132 -4.13 -16.82 5.78
N CYS A 133 -2.97 -16.80 6.46
CA CYS A 133 -1.65 -17.08 5.88
C CYS A 133 -1.22 -16.12 4.79
N VAL A 134 -1.70 -14.88 4.87
CA VAL A 134 -1.36 -13.81 3.93
C VAL A 134 -0.85 -12.59 4.68
N TRP A 135 -0.15 -11.72 3.95
CA TRP A 135 0.26 -10.41 4.44
C TRP A 135 -0.91 -9.43 4.25
N ASP A 136 -1.40 -8.86 5.34
CA ASP A 136 -2.36 -7.77 5.32
C ASP A 136 -1.58 -6.45 5.18
N VAL A 137 -1.78 -5.74 4.07
CA VAL A 137 -1.16 -4.44 3.79
C VAL A 137 -2.12 -3.32 4.14
N THR A 138 -1.65 -2.35 4.93
CA THR A 138 -2.42 -1.17 5.32
C THR A 138 -1.61 0.10 5.09
N GLY A 139 -2.29 1.24 5.01
CA GLY A 139 -1.68 2.53 4.67
C GLY A 139 -2.12 3.01 3.29
N SER A 140 -2.07 4.32 3.08
CA SER A 140 -2.43 4.95 1.82
C SER A 140 -1.59 6.20 1.60
N MET A 141 -1.45 6.59 0.33
CA MET A 141 -0.71 7.79 -0.01
C MET A 141 -1.36 9.01 0.66
N PRO A 142 -0.60 9.84 1.39
CA PRO A 142 -1.14 11.07 1.97
C PRO A 142 -1.72 11.98 0.89
N ALA A 143 -2.85 12.63 1.19
CA ALA A 143 -3.48 13.57 0.28
C ALA A 143 -2.50 14.68 -0.12
N MET A 144 -2.53 15.07 -1.40
CA MET A 144 -1.73 16.17 -1.91
C MET A 144 -2.12 17.47 -1.18
N PRO A 145 -1.15 18.30 -0.75
CA PRO A 145 -1.45 19.57 -0.09
C PRO A 145 -2.11 20.56 -1.06
N THR A 146 -2.96 21.43 -0.53
CA THR A 146 -3.44 22.61 -1.29
C THR A 146 -2.30 23.58 -1.47
N LEU A 147 -2.01 23.97 -2.71
CA LEU A 147 -0.89 24.85 -3.04
C LEU A 147 -1.36 26.28 -3.31
N ALA A 148 -0.59 27.25 -2.83
CA ALA A 148 -0.63 28.59 -3.39
C ALA A 148 -0.12 28.56 -4.85
N CYS A 149 -0.49 29.55 -5.65
CA CYS A 149 -0.20 29.50 -7.08
C CYS A 149 1.30 29.70 -7.41
N TYR A 150 2.11 30.15 -6.44
CA TYR A 150 3.58 30.25 -6.52
C TYR A 150 4.29 29.03 -5.89
N GLU A 151 3.54 28.02 -5.44
CA GLU A 151 4.09 26.81 -4.81
C GLU A 151 4.02 25.60 -5.75
N THR A 152 4.92 24.66 -5.51
CA THR A 152 4.96 23.35 -6.14
C THR A 152 5.16 22.29 -5.06
N ALA A 153 4.61 21.10 -5.26
CA ALA A 153 4.79 19.96 -4.34
C ALA A 153 5.35 18.73 -5.06
N SER A 154 6.28 18.06 -4.40
CA SER A 154 6.83 16.76 -4.83
C SER A 154 6.77 15.75 -3.70
N PHE A 155 6.35 14.52 -4.00
CA PHE A 155 6.28 13.46 -2.99
C PHE A 155 7.65 12.84 -2.74
N ASN A 156 8.08 12.82 -1.49
CA ASN A 156 9.35 12.25 -1.06
C ASN A 156 9.15 10.80 -0.61
N THR A 157 9.66 9.85 -1.40
CA THR A 157 9.51 8.41 -1.12
C THR A 157 10.39 7.91 0.02
N THR A 158 11.28 8.74 0.56
CA THR A 158 12.12 8.40 1.73
C THR A 158 11.45 8.84 3.03
N THR A 159 10.86 10.03 3.06
CA THR A 159 10.21 10.59 4.27
C THR A 159 8.69 10.36 4.31
N CYS A 160 8.10 9.95 3.18
CA CYS A 160 6.66 9.73 3.02
C CYS A 160 5.81 10.98 3.19
N MET A 161 6.39 12.12 2.84
CA MET A 161 5.75 13.42 2.95
C MET A 161 5.84 14.19 1.64
N TRP A 162 4.96 15.17 1.50
CA TRP A 162 5.02 16.14 0.41
C TRP A 162 6.02 17.25 0.78
N ASP A 163 7.05 17.41 -0.04
CA ASP A 163 7.95 18.55 0.03
C ASP A 163 7.33 19.69 -0.78
N VAL A 164 6.98 20.79 -0.10
CA VAL A 164 6.42 22.00 -0.73
C VAL A 164 7.52 23.04 -0.87
N THR A 165 7.68 23.58 -2.08
CA THR A 165 8.64 24.64 -2.38
C THR A 165 7.97 25.77 -3.13
N GLY A 166 8.48 26.98 -2.97
CA GLY A 166 7.92 28.19 -3.57
C GLY A 166 7.99 29.36 -2.60
N SER A 167 7.91 30.58 -3.14
CA SER A 167 7.86 31.80 -2.35
C SER A 167 7.01 32.83 -3.09
N PRO A 168 6.30 33.73 -2.38
CA PRO A 168 5.55 34.80 -3.02
C PRO A 168 6.44 35.63 -3.95
N ASN A 169 5.93 35.98 -5.13
CA ASN A 169 6.63 36.90 -6.02
C ASN A 169 6.68 38.29 -5.36
N PRO A 170 7.80 39.02 -5.48
CA PRO A 170 7.84 40.41 -5.04
C PRO A 170 6.84 41.24 -5.87
N PRO A 171 6.18 42.25 -5.28
CA PRO A 171 5.25 43.10 -6.02
C PRO A 171 5.98 43.90 -7.09
N ILE A 172 5.38 44.03 -8.27
CA ILE A 172 5.89 44.89 -9.35
C ILE A 172 5.41 46.31 -9.09
N VAL A 173 6.36 47.24 -8.92
CA VAL A 173 6.04 48.64 -8.65
C VAL A 173 6.26 49.48 -9.89
N THR A 174 5.22 50.21 -10.31
CA THR A 174 5.26 51.15 -11.42
C THR A 174 5.00 52.56 -10.90
N THR A 175 5.78 53.53 -11.38
CA THR A 175 5.53 54.97 -11.16
C THR A 175 5.04 55.58 -12.46
N ALA A 176 3.97 56.37 -12.39
CA ALA A 176 3.41 57.03 -13.56
C ALA A 176 2.82 58.39 -13.20
N SER A 177 2.74 59.27 -14.18
CA SER A 177 2.00 60.53 -14.09
C SER A 177 1.04 60.70 -15.27
N GLY A 178 -0.02 61.49 -15.06
CA GLY A 178 -1.03 61.76 -16.09
C GLY A 178 -1.75 63.09 -15.86
N CYS A 179 -2.27 63.68 -16.93
CA CYS A 179 -2.99 64.95 -16.90
C CYS A 179 -4.50 64.73 -16.73
N GLY A 180 -5.05 65.13 -15.59
CA GLY A 180 -6.46 64.97 -15.23
C GLY A 180 -6.87 63.53 -14.92
N ASN A 181 -6.43 62.55 -15.72
CA ASN A 181 -6.63 61.13 -15.45
C ASN A 181 -5.51 60.25 -16.02
N TYR A 182 -5.48 58.99 -15.59
CA TYR A 182 -4.56 57.96 -16.04
C TYR A 182 -5.24 56.59 -16.11
N PHE A 183 -5.11 55.89 -17.23
CA PHE A 183 -5.62 54.53 -17.40
C PHE A 183 -4.54 53.50 -17.03
N TRP A 184 -4.84 52.62 -16.08
CA TRP A 184 -3.93 51.57 -15.64
C TRP A 184 -4.32 50.22 -16.27
N SER A 185 -3.47 49.75 -17.19
CA SER A 185 -3.71 48.52 -17.95
C SER A 185 -3.68 47.23 -17.10
N VAL A 186 -3.14 47.27 -15.89
CA VAL A 186 -3.04 46.09 -15.00
C VAL A 186 -4.41 45.67 -14.49
N ASN A 187 -5.28 46.61 -14.13
CA ASN A 187 -6.62 46.31 -13.64
C ASN A 187 -7.74 46.91 -14.51
N ASN A 188 -7.37 47.49 -15.65
CA ASN A 188 -8.30 48.07 -16.61
C ASN A 188 -9.14 49.23 -16.04
N MET A 189 -8.60 49.98 -15.07
CA MET A 189 -9.28 51.11 -14.41
C MET A 189 -8.64 52.45 -14.78
N THR A 190 -9.45 53.50 -14.82
CA THR A 190 -9.00 54.89 -14.95
C THR A 190 -9.04 55.59 -13.60
N TYR A 191 -7.94 56.26 -13.24
CA TYR A 191 -7.77 57.02 -12.01
C TYR A 191 -7.70 58.50 -12.31
N ALA A 192 -8.41 59.32 -11.54
CA ALA A 192 -8.41 60.78 -11.65
C ALA A 192 -7.77 61.48 -10.43
N SER A 193 -7.19 60.70 -9.52
CA SER A 193 -6.54 61.20 -8.31
C SER A 193 -5.14 60.60 -8.18
N SER A 194 -4.22 61.38 -7.63
CA SER A 194 -2.91 60.88 -7.19
C SER A 194 -3.08 59.89 -6.04
N GLY A 195 -2.20 58.91 -5.95
CA GLY A 195 -2.19 57.94 -4.86
C GLY A 195 -1.42 56.67 -5.18
N THR A 196 -1.45 55.74 -4.23
CA THR A 196 -0.92 54.39 -4.42
C THR A 196 -2.09 53.42 -4.61
N TYR A 197 -2.06 52.67 -5.70
CA TYR A 197 -3.07 51.69 -6.06
C TYR A 197 -2.44 50.29 -6.12
N SER A 198 -3.22 49.27 -5.79
CA SER A 198 -2.77 47.87 -5.80
C SER A 198 -3.73 46.99 -6.59
N ALA A 199 -3.18 46.00 -7.31
CA ALA A 199 -3.95 44.96 -7.99
C ALA A 199 -3.17 43.66 -8.01
N SER A 200 -3.90 42.54 -8.07
CA SER A 200 -3.32 41.20 -8.14
C SER A 200 -3.81 40.49 -9.39
N MET A 201 -2.90 39.91 -10.16
CA MET A 201 -3.22 39.07 -11.32
C MET A 201 -2.47 37.75 -11.22
N GLY A 202 -3.20 36.65 -11.06
CA GLY A 202 -2.60 35.35 -10.76
C GLY A 202 -1.78 35.42 -9.47
N CYS A 203 -0.50 35.08 -9.55
CA CYS A 203 0.43 35.10 -8.41
C CYS A 203 1.25 36.38 -8.28
N GLN A 204 0.95 37.37 -9.11
CA GLN A 204 1.73 38.58 -9.18
C GLN A 204 0.92 39.76 -8.67
N ASP A 205 1.45 40.39 -7.64
CA ASP A 205 0.95 41.67 -7.15
C ASP A 205 1.61 42.83 -7.88
N TYR A 206 0.84 43.89 -8.08
CA TYR A 206 1.25 45.11 -8.75
C TYR A 206 0.87 46.32 -7.90
N ILE A 207 1.76 47.30 -7.86
CA ILE A 207 1.58 48.57 -7.17
C ILE A 207 1.80 49.70 -8.18
N LEU A 208 0.85 50.62 -8.25
CA LEU A 208 0.97 51.85 -9.02
C LEU A 208 1.10 53.03 -8.07
N ASN A 209 2.23 53.74 -8.14
CA ASN A 209 2.40 55.05 -7.53
C ASN A 209 2.09 56.12 -8.58
N LEU A 210 0.91 56.73 -8.48
CA LEU A 210 0.35 57.62 -9.48
C LEU A 210 0.37 59.08 -9.02
N THR A 211 0.85 59.96 -9.89
CA THR A 211 0.69 61.41 -9.77
C THR A 211 -0.24 61.92 -10.87
N ILE A 212 -1.41 62.43 -10.49
CA ILE A 212 -2.31 63.14 -11.40
C ILE A 212 -2.07 64.63 -11.27
N ASP A 213 -1.60 65.22 -12.36
CA ASP A 213 -1.46 66.67 -12.50
C ASP A 213 -2.80 67.24 -12.99
N PRO A 214 -3.36 68.25 -12.31
CA PRO A 214 -4.62 68.85 -12.73
C PRO A 214 -4.44 69.53 -14.10
N LEU A 215 -5.44 69.42 -14.97
CA LEU A 215 -5.45 70.18 -16.22
C LEU A 215 -5.48 71.68 -15.90
N PRO A 216 -4.72 72.52 -16.62
CA PRO A 216 -4.77 73.96 -16.39
C PRO A 216 -6.17 74.50 -16.70
N THR A 217 -6.62 75.48 -15.93
CA THR A 217 -7.86 76.21 -16.23
C THR A 217 -7.55 77.25 -17.30
N VAL A 218 -8.09 77.06 -18.50
CA VAL A 218 -7.80 77.91 -19.67
C VAL A 218 -9.07 78.62 -20.11
N THR A 219 -8.97 79.94 -20.32
CA THR A 219 -10.09 80.79 -20.74
C THR A 219 -9.71 81.63 -21.96
N ALA A 220 -10.72 81.90 -22.80
CA ALA A 220 -10.66 82.87 -23.88
C ALA A 220 -11.81 83.87 -23.67
N SER A 221 -11.62 85.12 -24.08
CA SER A 221 -12.64 86.17 -23.91
C SER A 221 -13.16 86.69 -25.24
N ASP A 222 -14.44 87.04 -25.28
CA ASP A 222 -15.04 87.66 -26.45
C ASP A 222 -14.37 89.01 -26.75
N VAL A 223 -14.12 89.27 -28.02
CA VAL A 223 -13.51 90.51 -28.49
C VAL A 223 -14.32 91.11 -29.63
N SER A 224 -14.34 92.43 -29.72
CA SER A 224 -15.09 93.16 -30.75
C SER A 224 -14.17 94.09 -31.53
N ALA A 225 -14.36 94.19 -32.84
CA ALA A 225 -13.54 94.99 -33.74
C ALA A 225 -14.35 95.57 -34.89
N CYS A 226 -13.90 96.69 -35.46
CA CYS A 226 -14.47 97.22 -36.70
C CYS A 226 -13.90 96.49 -37.92
N ALA A 227 -14.74 96.25 -38.93
CA ALA A 227 -14.33 95.59 -40.16
C ALA A 227 -13.05 96.20 -40.77
N GLY A 228 -12.09 95.35 -41.12
CA GLY A 228 -10.79 95.74 -41.68
C GLY A 228 -9.71 96.08 -40.65
N ASN A 229 -10.02 96.13 -39.35
CA ASN A 229 -9.02 96.35 -38.29
C ASN A 229 -8.61 95.04 -37.63
N ALA A 230 -7.32 94.92 -37.34
CA ALA A 230 -6.78 93.79 -36.59
C ALA A 230 -7.20 93.88 -35.11
N VAL A 231 -7.64 92.76 -34.53
CA VAL A 231 -8.00 92.65 -33.11
C VAL A 231 -7.09 91.67 -32.40
N ALA A 232 -6.57 92.09 -31.24
CA ALA A 232 -5.80 91.21 -30.38
C ALA A 232 -6.75 90.27 -29.63
N LEU A 233 -6.51 88.96 -29.76
CA LEU A 233 -7.26 87.93 -29.04
C LEU A 233 -6.75 87.80 -27.62
N ILE A 234 -7.65 87.45 -26.69
CA ILE A 234 -7.37 87.39 -25.26
C ILE A 234 -7.50 85.94 -24.80
N GLY A 235 -6.40 85.38 -24.30
CA GLY A 235 -6.32 84.06 -23.70
C GLY A 235 -5.59 84.11 -22.36
N ASN A 236 -6.02 83.28 -21.41
CA ASN A 236 -5.38 83.14 -20.10
C ASN A 236 -5.29 81.65 -19.72
N PRO A 237 -4.17 81.18 -19.14
CA PRO A 237 -2.91 81.89 -18.81
C PRO A 237 -2.11 82.34 -20.03
N SER A 238 -1.20 83.30 -19.89
CA SER A 238 -0.37 83.79 -21.00
C SER A 238 0.61 82.72 -21.51
N GLY A 239 0.95 82.75 -22.80
CA GLY A 239 1.98 81.88 -23.40
C GLY A 239 1.46 80.67 -24.17
N GLY A 240 0.14 80.47 -24.21
CA GLY A 240 -0.53 79.50 -25.09
C GLY A 240 -0.74 79.99 -26.53
N SER A 241 -1.44 79.17 -27.31
CA SER A 241 -1.67 79.34 -28.75
C SER A 241 -3.16 79.54 -29.08
N PHE A 242 -3.45 80.39 -30.08
CA PHE A 242 -4.80 80.62 -30.59
C PHE A 242 -5.09 79.73 -31.80
N SER A 243 -6.34 79.29 -31.95
CA SER A 243 -6.78 78.47 -33.10
C SER A 243 -6.84 79.22 -34.43
N VAL A 244 -6.74 80.56 -34.37
CA VAL A 244 -6.70 81.48 -35.52
C VAL A 244 -5.53 82.45 -35.35
N ALA A 245 -5.21 83.20 -36.40
CA ALA A 245 -4.17 84.24 -36.33
C ALA A 245 -4.49 85.27 -35.24
N ASN A 246 -3.47 85.65 -34.46
CA ASN A 246 -3.54 86.73 -33.48
C ASN A 246 -2.34 87.68 -33.71
N PRO A 247 -2.55 88.97 -34.08
CA PRO A 247 -3.84 89.66 -34.24
C PRO A 247 -4.72 89.08 -35.36
N TYR A 248 -6.04 89.03 -35.14
CA TYR A 248 -7.01 88.51 -36.11
C TYR A 248 -7.56 89.62 -37.00
N THR A 249 -7.68 89.37 -38.30
CA THR A 249 -8.40 90.23 -39.25
C THR A 249 -9.26 89.35 -40.16
N GLY A 250 -10.57 89.56 -40.15
CA GLY A 250 -11.51 88.71 -40.90
C GLY A 250 -12.97 88.99 -40.53
N PRO A 251 -13.93 88.15 -40.95
CA PRO A 251 -15.32 88.24 -40.54
C PRO A 251 -15.52 87.76 -39.08
N THR A 252 -16.72 88.00 -38.54
CA THR A 252 -17.19 87.44 -37.26
C THR A 252 -17.02 85.92 -37.26
N THR A 253 -16.34 85.40 -36.24
CA THR A 253 -16.05 83.97 -36.09
C THR A 253 -15.86 83.62 -34.61
N THR A 254 -15.65 82.34 -34.31
CA THR A 254 -15.21 81.86 -33.00
C THR A 254 -13.74 81.46 -33.02
N TYR A 255 -13.12 81.43 -31.84
CA TYR A 255 -11.77 80.92 -31.65
C TYR A 255 -11.65 80.18 -30.31
N THR A 256 -10.66 79.31 -30.21
CA THR A 256 -10.25 78.68 -28.95
C THR A 256 -8.81 79.04 -28.62
N TYR A 257 -8.47 78.90 -27.34
CA TYR A 257 -7.13 79.13 -26.81
C TYR A 257 -6.63 77.87 -26.09
N SER A 258 -5.45 77.38 -26.45
CA SER A 258 -4.82 76.21 -25.83
C SER A 258 -3.58 76.61 -25.07
N TYR A 259 -3.43 76.11 -23.85
CA TYR A 259 -2.29 76.40 -22.99
C TYR A 259 -1.75 75.09 -22.38
N THR A 260 -0.42 75.00 -22.29
CA THR A 260 0.29 73.89 -21.65
C THR A 260 1.03 74.40 -20.43
N ASP A 261 0.81 73.79 -19.28
CA ASP A 261 1.46 74.18 -18.03
C ASP A 261 2.88 73.60 -17.88
N ALA A 262 3.51 73.87 -16.73
CA ALA A 262 4.87 73.42 -16.42
C ALA A 262 4.98 71.89 -16.23
N ASN A 263 3.87 71.20 -15.96
CA ASN A 263 3.81 69.74 -15.85
C ASN A 263 3.58 69.08 -17.23
N GLY A 264 3.50 69.88 -18.29
CA GLY A 264 3.23 69.39 -19.65
C GLY A 264 1.76 69.09 -19.90
N CYS A 265 0.85 69.52 -19.02
CA CYS A 265 -0.58 69.30 -19.19
C CYS A 265 -1.20 70.40 -20.04
N THR A 266 -1.82 69.98 -21.15
CA THR A 266 -2.48 70.89 -22.09
C THR A 266 -3.99 70.88 -21.88
N ASN A 267 -4.59 72.05 -21.80
CA ASN A 267 -6.05 72.20 -21.86
C ASN A 267 -6.44 73.31 -22.84
N THR A 268 -7.68 73.28 -23.32
CA THR A 268 -8.21 74.25 -24.28
C THR A 268 -9.45 74.92 -23.71
N SER A 269 -9.55 76.24 -23.89
CA SER A 269 -10.69 77.02 -23.44
C SER A 269 -11.99 76.61 -24.13
N ALA A 270 -13.12 76.98 -23.53
CA ALA A 270 -14.37 77.09 -24.27
C ALA A 270 -14.21 78.08 -25.46
N PRO A 271 -14.98 77.93 -26.55
CA PRO A 271 -14.95 78.88 -27.66
C PRO A 271 -15.36 80.29 -27.22
N ALA A 272 -14.62 81.29 -27.69
CA ALA A 272 -14.94 82.71 -27.55
C ALA A 272 -15.26 83.32 -28.92
N ASN A 273 -16.03 84.41 -28.92
CA ASN A 273 -16.50 85.09 -30.12
C ASN A 273 -15.61 86.28 -30.50
N ILE A 274 -15.43 86.45 -31.81
CA ILE A 274 -14.88 87.67 -32.41
C ILE A 274 -16.04 88.36 -33.12
N PHE A 275 -16.52 89.48 -32.60
CA PHE A 275 -17.59 90.27 -33.20
C PHE A 275 -17.01 91.35 -34.10
N VAL A 276 -17.22 91.23 -35.41
CA VAL A 276 -16.76 92.22 -36.38
C VAL A 276 -17.95 93.01 -36.89
N THR A 277 -18.01 94.30 -36.55
CA THR A 277 -19.07 95.20 -37.00
C THR A 277 -18.58 96.07 -38.16
N THR A 278 -19.38 96.11 -39.23
CA THR A 278 -19.20 97.10 -40.29
C THR A 278 -19.76 98.43 -39.82
N ALA A 279 -19.12 99.55 -40.18
CA ALA A 279 -19.70 100.87 -39.94
C ALA A 279 -21.14 100.94 -40.51
N PRO A 280 -22.08 101.65 -39.86
CA PRO A 280 -23.36 101.95 -40.46
C PRO A 280 -23.17 102.63 -41.83
N PRO A 281 -24.02 102.35 -42.83
CA PRO A 281 -23.93 102.95 -44.16
C PRO A 281 -24.12 104.48 -44.13
#